data_AF-A0A218QQP7-F1
#
_entry.id   AF-A0A218QQP7-F1
#
_cell.length_a   1.000
_cell.length_b   1.000
_cell.length_c   1.000
_cell.angle_alpha   90.00
_cell.angle_beta   90.00
_cell.angle_gamma   90.00
#
_symmetry.space_group_name_H-M   'P 1'
#
loop_
_entity.id
_entity.type
_entity.pdbx_description
1 polymer ?
#
loop_
_entity_poly.entity_id
_entity_poly.type
_entity_poly.pdbx_seq_one_letter_code
_entity_poly.pdbx_strand_id
1 'polypeptide(L)'
;MSASNICHFLIGVPGSGKSTFATALCKLGNYVIVSTDEIRAALYGDAAIQGNWNEVENQALESIENAIASGKSVIYDATNFKRAFRMDFLIKVEKQFRGNS
;
A
#
# COMPACT_ATOMS: atom_id res chain seq x y z
N MET A 1 10.15 -18.25 14.59
CA MET A 1 9.15 -17.23 14.98
C MET A 1 8.59 -16.64 13.69
N SER A 2 7.36 -16.97 13.34
CA SER A 2 6.68 -16.32 12.21
C SER A 2 6.27 -14.93 12.71
N ALA A 3 6.98 -13.89 12.27
CA ALA A 3 6.61 -12.52 12.59
C ALA A 3 5.27 -12.23 11.93
N SER A 4 4.27 -11.86 12.74
CA SER A 4 3.00 -11.36 12.22
C SER A 4 3.30 -10.10 11.41
N ASN A 5 3.20 -10.19 10.09
CA ASN A 5 3.42 -9.05 9.20
C ASN A 5 2.26 -8.07 9.37
N ILE A 6 2.48 -7.03 10.18
CA ILE A 6 1.47 -6.01 10.43
C ILE A 6 1.36 -5.14 9.16
N CYS A 7 0.29 -5.35 8.39
CA CYS A 7 -0.08 -4.50 7.25
C CYS A 7 -1.03 -3.40 7.73
N HIS A 8 -0.55 -2.16 7.79
CA HIS A 8 -1.38 -1.02 8.16
C HIS A 8 -1.94 -0.34 6.90
N PHE A 9 -3.26 -0.41 6.72
CA PHE A 9 -3.99 0.37 5.71
C PHE A 9 -4.47 1.68 6.34
N LEU A 10 -3.92 2.80 5.91
CA LEU A 10 -4.37 4.11 6.37
C LEU A 10 -5.45 4.65 5.43
N ILE A 11 -6.70 4.64 5.88
CA ILE A 11 -7.85 5.15 5.12
C ILE A 11 -8.46 6.33 5.87
N GLY A 12 -8.59 7.49 5.21
CA GLY A 12 -9.22 8.67 5.80
C GLY A 12 -9.16 9.90 4.90
N VAL A 13 -9.92 10.94 5.24
CA VAL A 13 -10.06 12.18 4.45
C VAL A 13 -8.75 12.97 4.33
N PRO A 14 -8.50 13.74 3.26
CA PRO A 14 -7.34 14.64 3.14
C PRO A 14 -7.22 15.55 4.37
N GLY A 15 -5.99 15.77 4.86
CA GLY A 15 -5.75 16.58 6.08
C GLY A 15 -5.93 15.83 7.41
N SER A 16 -6.40 14.58 7.43
CA SER A 16 -6.59 13.81 8.67
C SER A 16 -5.31 13.28 9.34
N GLY A 17 -4.12 13.74 8.92
CA GLY A 17 -2.85 13.37 9.55
C GLY A 17 -2.30 11.96 9.24
N LYS A 18 -2.84 11.24 8.24
CA LYS A 18 -2.42 9.88 7.89
C LYS A 18 -0.94 9.78 7.51
N SER A 19 -0.45 10.66 6.65
CA SER A 19 0.95 10.68 6.24
C SER A 19 1.88 11.00 7.43
N THR A 20 1.42 11.83 8.36
CA THR A 20 2.12 12.11 9.63
C THR A 20 2.21 10.87 10.51
N PHE A 21 1.11 10.12 10.63
CA PHE A 21 1.04 8.86 11.38
C PHE A 21 1.87 7.74 10.72
N ALA A 22 1.83 7.63 9.38
CA ALA A 22 2.67 6.71 8.60
C ALA A 22 4.16 6.98 8.82
N THR A 23 4.56 8.25 8.76
CA THR A 23 5.94 8.67 8.98
C THR A 23 6.40 8.35 10.41
N ALA A 24 5.52 8.53 11.40
CA ALA A 24 5.81 8.17 12.79
C ALA A 24 5.96 6.65 12.99
N LEU A 25 5.11 5.84 12.34
CA LEU A 25 5.21 4.37 12.32
C LEU A 25 6.50 3.87 11.67
N CYS A 26 6.92 4.46 10.55
CA CYS A 26 8.21 4.14 9.93
C CYS A 26 9.42 4.43 10.84
N LYS A 27 9.32 5.42 11.74
CA LYS A 27 10.38 5.70 12.71
C LYS A 27 10.42 4.71 13.88
N LEU A 28 9.36 3.93 14.08
CA LEU A 28 9.22 2.98 15.19
C LEU A 28 9.58 1.53 14.79
N GLY A 29 9.88 1.23 13.52
CA GLY A 29 10.22 -0.14 13.11
C GLY A 29 10.63 -0.33 11.65
N ASN A 30 10.67 -1.59 11.22
CA ASN A 30 11.08 -2.03 9.87
C ASN A 30 9.91 -1.93 8.88
N TYR A 31 9.47 -0.71 8.54
CA TYR A 31 8.32 -0.48 7.64
C TYR A 31 8.71 0.10 6.29
N VAL A 32 8.00 -0.29 5.24
CA VAL A 32 8.04 0.30 3.89
C VAL A 32 6.68 0.91 3.57
N ILE A 33 6.67 2.12 3.01
CA ILE A 33 5.46 2.75 2.49
C ILE A 33 5.33 2.40 1.01
N VAL A 34 4.15 1.96 0.58
CA VAL A 34 3.79 1.74 -0.81
C VAL A 34 2.69 2.73 -1.17
N SER A 35 3.03 3.75 -1.96
CA SER A 35 2.12 4.84 -2.34
C SER A 35 1.67 4.75 -3.80
N THR A 36 0.35 4.76 -4.04
CA THR A 36 -0.16 4.77 -5.43
C THR A 36 0.13 6.06 -6.17
N ASP A 37 0.30 7.17 -5.44
CA ASP A 37 0.62 8.47 -6.04
C ASP A 37 2.09 8.51 -6.48
N GLU A 38 2.98 7.94 -5.67
CA GLU A 38 4.39 7.77 -6.04
C GLU A 38 4.54 6.82 -7.23
N ILE A 39 3.78 5.72 -7.25
CA ILE A 39 3.75 4.79 -8.39
C ILE A 39 3.24 5.49 -9.66
N ARG A 40 2.18 6.31 -9.57
CA ARG A 40 1.70 7.10 -10.72
C ARG A 40 2.74 8.10 -11.20
N ALA A 41 3.41 8.80 -10.27
CA ALA A 41 4.48 9.71 -10.62
C ALA A 41 5.65 8.98 -11.32
N ALA A 42 5.99 7.77 -10.89
CA ALA A 42 7.03 6.95 -11.50
C ALA A 42 6.64 6.43 -12.89
N LEU A 43 5.40 5.95 -13.05
CA LEU A 43 4.91 5.37 -14.31
C LEU A 43 4.54 6.43 -15.36
N TYR A 44 3.98 7.56 -14.92
CA TYR A 44 3.35 8.55 -15.81
C TYR A 44 3.98 9.94 -15.72
N GLY A 45 4.96 10.15 -14.83
CA GLY A 45 5.63 11.43 -14.62
C GLY A 45 4.88 12.42 -13.72
N ASP A 46 3.63 12.14 -13.36
CA ASP A 46 2.82 12.95 -12.45
C ASP A 46 1.79 12.09 -11.70
N ALA A 47 1.71 12.27 -10.38
CA ALA A 47 0.77 11.60 -9.51
C ALA A 47 -0.71 11.92 -9.83
N ALA A 48 -0.98 13.08 -10.43
CA ALA A 48 -2.32 13.49 -10.82
C ALA A 48 -2.87 12.68 -12.01
N ILE A 49 -2.00 12.06 -12.80
CA ILE A 49 -2.39 11.24 -13.94
C ILE A 49 -2.93 9.91 -13.43
N GLN A 50 -4.22 9.64 -13.68
CA GLN A 50 -4.87 8.41 -13.23
C GLN A 50 -4.26 7.15 -13.87
N GLY A 51 -3.90 7.25 -15.15
CA GLY A 51 -3.27 6.18 -15.91
C GLY A 51 -4.09 4.89 -15.97
N ASN A 52 -3.41 3.78 -16.24
CA ASN A 52 -3.97 2.42 -16.18
C ASN A 52 -3.89 1.89 -14.75
N TRP A 53 -5.05 1.55 -14.17
CA TRP A 53 -5.10 1.02 -12.81
C TRP A 53 -4.36 -0.31 -12.66
N ASN A 54 -4.40 -1.20 -13.66
CA ASN A 54 -3.75 -2.50 -13.56
C ASN A 54 -2.23 -2.38 -13.44
N GLU A 55 -1.63 -1.39 -14.12
CA GLU A 55 -0.18 -1.14 -14.03
C GLU A 55 0.20 -0.62 -12.63
N VAL A 56 -0.61 0.30 -12.09
CA VAL A 56 -0.42 0.83 -10.73
C VAL A 56 -0.62 -0.26 -9.67
N GLU A 57 -1.65 -1.10 -9.81
CA GLU A 57 -1.96 -2.20 -8.91
C GLU A 57 -0.85 -3.26 -8.92
N ASN A 58 -0.35 -3.64 -10.10
CA ASN A 58 0.74 -4.62 -10.23
C ASN A 58 2.03 -4.12 -9.56
N GLN A 59 2.41 -2.85 -9.79
CA GLN A 59 3.61 -2.28 -9.18
C GLN A 59 3.48 -2.18 -7.65
N ALA A 60 2.28 -1.87 -7.16
CA ALA A 60 2.00 -1.86 -5.73
C ALA A 60 2.13 -3.26 -5.13
N LEU A 61 1.51 -4.27 -5.74
CA LEU A 61 1.60 -5.66 -5.29
C LEU A 61 3.05 -6.15 -5.25
N GLU A 62 3.83 -5.93 -6.31
CA GLU A 62 5.24 -6.29 -6.37
C GLU A 62 6.05 -5.63 -5.24
N SER A 63 5.79 -4.35 -4.97
CA SER A 63 6.47 -3.62 -3.88
C SER A 63 6.13 -4.20 -2.50
N ILE A 64 4.88 -4.60 -2.30
CA ILE A 64 4.40 -5.23 -1.07
C ILE A 64 5.05 -6.61 -0.89
N GLU A 65 5.08 -7.43 -1.94
CA GLU A 65 5.70 -8.76 -1.92
C GLU A 65 7.19 -8.68 -1.58
N ASN A 66 7.92 -7.77 -2.22
CA ASN A 66 9.34 -7.55 -1.97
C ASN A 66 9.61 -7.10 -0.52
N ALA A 67 8.76 -6.22 0.03
CA ALA A 67 8.88 -5.78 1.41
C ALA A 67 8.65 -6.93 2.40
N ILE A 68 7.60 -7.74 2.17
CA ILE A 68 7.28 -8.90 3.01
C ILE A 68 8.39 -9.97 2.93
N ALA A 69 8.89 -10.28 1.73
CA ALA A 69 9.98 -11.22 1.54
C ALA A 69 11.27 -10.75 2.25
N SER A 70 11.44 -9.44 2.39
CA SER A 70 12.55 -8.83 3.13
C SER A 70 12.30 -8.71 4.65
N GLY A 71 11.22 -9.30 5.18
CA GLY A 71 10.84 -9.22 6.59
C GLY A 71 10.44 -7.81 7.06
N LYS A 72 10.03 -6.95 6.11
CA LYS A 72 9.57 -5.58 6.39
C LYS A 72 8.05 -5.56 6.45
N SER A 73 7.53 -4.79 7.40
CA SER A 73 6.10 -4.48 7.45
C SER A 73 5.75 -3.43 6.39
N VAL A 74 4.48 -3.39 5.97
CA VAL A 74 4.04 -2.54 4.86
C VAL A 74 2.97 -1.57 5.33
N ILE A 75 3.11 -0.31 4.92
CA ILE A 75 2.08 0.72 5.00
C ILE A 75 1.63 1.00 3.58
N TYR A 76 0.39 0.68 3.25
CA TYR A 76 -0.17 1.00 1.94
C TYR A 76 -0.90 2.34 2.01
N ASP A 77 -0.37 3.35 1.30
CA ASP A 77 -0.92 4.71 1.22
C ASP A 77 -1.55 4.93 -0.16
N ALA A 78 -2.88 4.89 -0.22
CA ALA A 78 -3.59 5.06 -1.47
C ALA A 78 -4.69 6.10 -1.32
N THR A 79 -4.63 7.11 -2.17
CA THR A 79 -5.60 8.22 -2.26
C THR A 79 -6.97 7.76 -2.79
N ASN A 80 -7.11 6.47 -3.12
CA ASN A 80 -8.37 5.77 -3.33
C ASN A 80 -9.38 6.52 -4.22
N PHE A 81 -8.97 6.75 -5.47
CA PHE A 81 -9.76 7.50 -6.45
C PHE A 81 -11.16 6.90 -6.73
N LYS A 82 -11.36 5.58 -6.52
CA LYS A 82 -12.69 4.95 -6.56
C LYS A 82 -12.87 3.92 -5.45
N ARG A 83 -14.01 3.97 -4.75
CA ARG A 83 -14.41 3.00 -3.71
C ARG A 83 -14.39 1.54 -4.20
N ALA A 84 -14.69 1.30 -5.47
CA ALA A 84 -14.66 -0.03 -6.07
C ALA A 84 -13.25 -0.65 -6.06
N PHE A 85 -12.23 0.14 -6.42
CA PHE A 85 -10.83 -0.34 -6.45
C PHE A 85 -10.28 -0.63 -5.06
N ARG A 86 -10.67 0.16 -4.05
CA ARG A 86 -10.37 -0.16 -2.64
C ARG A 86 -10.87 -1.54 -2.25
N MET A 87 -12.14 -1.82 -2.54
CA MET A 87 -12.77 -3.07 -2.10
C MET A 87 -12.19 -4.27 -2.84
N ASP A 88 -11.94 -4.15 -4.15
CA ASP A 88 -11.33 -5.22 -4.93
C ASP A 88 -9.90 -5.55 -4.43
N PHE A 89 -9.08 -4.54 -4.18
CA PHE A 89 -7.74 -4.72 -3.64
C PHE A 89 -7.75 -5.35 -2.25
N LEU A 90 -8.61 -4.88 -1.33
CA LEU A 90 -8.74 -5.46 0.01
C LEU A 90 -9.15 -6.94 -0.04
N ILE A 91 -10.07 -7.31 -0.94
CA ILE A 91 -10.51 -8.70 -1.11
C ILE A 91 -9.37 -9.57 -1.65
N LYS A 92 -8.59 -9.08 -2.62
CA LYS A 92 -7.43 -9.81 -3.17
C LYS A 92 -6.36 -10.04 -2.10
N VAL A 93 -6.01 -8.97 -1.38
CA VAL A 93 -5.04 -9.00 -0.29
C VAL A 93 -5.48 -10.00 0.79
N GLU A 94 -6.73 -9.97 1.25
CA GLU A 94 -7.24 -10.92 2.25
C GLU A 94 -7.13 -12.38 1.78
N LYS A 95 -7.49 -12.68 0.53
CA LYS A 95 -7.37 -14.03 -0.04
C LYS A 95 -5.92 -14.52 -0.07
N GLN A 96 -4.98 -13.65 -0.41
CA GLN A 96 -3.55 -13.96 -0.44
C GLN A 96 -3.03 -14.34 0.96
N PHE A 97 -3.54 -13.68 2.02
CA PHE A 97 -3.11 -13.91 3.40
C PHE A 97 -3.86 -15.06 4.10
N ARG A 98 -5.08 -15.40 3.70
CA ARG A 98 -5.83 -16.57 4.22
C ARG A 98 -5.45 -17.90 3.55
N GLY A 99 -4.88 -17.88 2.35
CA GLY A 99 -4.46 -19.10 1.62
C GLY A 99 -3.16 -19.76 2.10
N ASN A 100 -2.46 -19.13 3.05
CA ASN A 100 -1.20 -19.63 3.63
C ASN A 100 -1.35 -20.15 5.08
N SER A 101 -2.56 -20.56 5.49
CA SER A 101 -2.83 -21.23 6.78
C SER A 101 -3.04 -22.72 6.60
#